data_AF-A0A7W1G5L8-F1
#
_entry.id   AF-A0A7W1G5L8-F1
#
_cell.length_a   1.000
_cell.length_b   1.000
_cell.length_c   1.000
_cell.angle_alpha   90.00
_cell.angle_beta   90.00
_cell.angle_gamma   90.00
#
_symmetry.space_group_name_H-M   'P 1'
#
loop_
_entity.id
_entity.type
_entity.pdbx_description
1 polymer ?
#
loop_
_entity_poly.entity_id
_entity_poly.type
_entity_poly.pdbx_seq_one_letter_code
_entity_poly.pdbx_strand_id
1 'polypeptide(L)' 'FGAWCRAVFSARRKVLPGALRDAGMTRTAAEDACRTCGIDPTRRLENLDADELLALHRAIQSPLSS' A
#
# COMPACT_ATOMS: atom_id res chain seq x y z
N PHE A 1 -4.19 10.51 4.19
CA PHE A 1 -2.73 10.27 4.31
C PHE A 1 -2.28 10.00 5.75
N GLY A 2 -2.22 10.98 6.67
CA GLY A 2 -1.61 10.75 8.00
C GLY A 2 -2.23 9.61 8.85
N ALA A 3 -3.56 9.52 8.92
CA ALA A 3 -4.24 8.43 9.63
C ALA A 3 -3.99 7.06 8.95
N TRP A 4 -4.01 7.04 7.62
CA TRP A 4 -3.67 5.85 6.83
C TRP A 4 -2.23 5.40 7.07
N CYS A 5 -1.26 6.32 7.05
CA CYS A 5 0.14 6.02 7.36
C CYS A 5 0.27 5.36 8.73
N ARG A 6 -0.37 5.90 9.78
CA ARG A 6 -0.36 5.27 11.11
C ARG A 6 -0.90 3.84 11.09
N ALA A 7 -1.99 3.61 10.36
CA ALA A 7 -2.59 2.28 10.23
C ALA A 7 -1.65 1.30 9.52
N VAL A 8 -1.12 1.63 8.34
CA VAL A 8 -0.26 0.71 7.57
C VAL A 8 1.13 0.51 8.21
N PHE A 9 1.70 1.56 8.83
CA PHE A 9 2.99 1.46 9.53
C PHE A 9 2.92 0.67 10.85
N SER A 10 1.72 0.44 11.40
CA SER A 10 1.56 -0.52 12.51
C SER A 10 1.99 -1.93 12.10
N ALA A 11 1.88 -2.26 10.81
CA ALA A 11 2.24 -3.53 10.20
C ALA A 11 3.55 -3.47 9.37
N ARG A 12 4.41 -2.46 9.58
CA ARG A 12 5.58 -2.16 8.71
C ARG A 12 6.57 -3.30 8.44
N ARG A 13 6.62 -4.30 9.34
CA ARG A 13 7.50 -5.47 9.23
C ARG A 13 6.93 -6.56 8.31
N LYS A 14 5.66 -6.46 7.94
CA LYS A 14 5.01 -7.36 6.96
C LYS A 14 5.32 -6.90 5.54
N VAL A 15 5.17 -7.83 4.60
CA VAL A 15 5.16 -7.51 3.17
C VAL A 15 3.93 -6.67 2.82
N LEU A 16 4.04 -5.85 1.76
CA LEU A 16 3.07 -4.80 1.42
C LEU A 16 1.61 -5.27 1.36
N PRO A 17 1.25 -6.35 0.65
CA PRO A 17 -0.13 -6.83 0.62
C PRO A 17 -0.68 -7.19 2.02
N GLY A 18 0.18 -7.72 2.90
CA GLY A 18 -0.19 -8.03 4.28
C GLY A 18 -0.44 -6.78 5.11
N ALA A 19 0.42 -5.77 4.99
CA ALA A 19 0.27 -4.50 5.70
C ALA A 19 -0.96 -3.71 5.22
N LEU A 20 -1.21 -3.69 3.90
CA LEU A 20 -2.38 -3.04 3.30
C LEU A 20 -3.70 -3.75 3.67
N ARG A 21 -3.67 -5.09 3.76
CA ARG A 21 -4.84 -5.86 4.21
C ARG A 21 -5.25 -5.53 5.64
N ASP A 22 -4.28 -5.37 6.54
CA ASP A 22 -4.54 -4.97 7.92
C ASP A 22 -5.11 -3.54 8.02
N ALA A 23 -4.88 -2.71 6.99
CA ALA A 23 -5.51 -1.40 6.83
C ALA A 23 -6.88 -1.44 6.13
N GLY A 24 -7.47 -2.63 5.92
CA GLY A 24 -8.82 -2.81 5.40
C GLY A 24 -8.93 -3.11 3.91
N MET A 25 -7.82 -3.30 3.20
CA MET A 25 -7.85 -3.65 1.78
C MET A 25 -8.05 -5.16 1.55
N THR A 26 -8.63 -5.52 0.41
CA THR A 26 -8.56 -6.91 -0.07
C THR A 26 -7.16 -7.21 -0.59
N ARG A 27 -6.79 -8.50 -0.58
CA ARG A 27 -5.48 -8.93 -1.11
C ARG A 27 -5.29 -8.53 -2.57
N THR A 28 -6.29 -8.76 -3.41
CA THR A 28 -6.27 -8.43 -4.85
C THR A 28 -6.08 -6.92 -5.06
N ALA A 29 -6.84 -6.08 -4.35
CA ALA A 29 -6.70 -4.63 -4.47
C ALA A 29 -5.32 -4.13 -4.00
N ALA A 30 -4.74 -4.75 -2.97
CA ALA A 30 -3.41 -4.41 -2.49
C ALA A 30 -2.32 -4.80 -3.51
N GLU A 31 -2.42 -5.98 -4.12
CA GLU A 31 -1.50 -6.43 -5.17
C GLU A 31 -1.62 -5.56 -6.44
N ASP A 32 -2.84 -5.21 -6.85
CA ASP A 32 -3.06 -4.33 -8.00
C ASP A 32 -2.58 -2.90 -7.77
N ALA A 33 -2.75 -2.36 -6.55
CA ALA A 33 -2.19 -1.05 -6.19
C ALA A 33 -0.66 -1.06 -6.24
N CYS A 34 -0.01 -2.11 -5.71
CA CYS A 34 1.44 -2.27 -5.82
C CYS A 34 1.88 -2.34 -7.29
N ARG A 35 1.20 -3.15 -8.11
CA ARG A 35 1.49 -3.28 -9.55
C ARG A 35 1.33 -1.96 -10.31
N THR A 36 0.26 -1.22 -10.03
CA THR A 36 -0.02 0.09 -10.65
C THR A 36 1.07 1.11 -10.33
N CYS A 37 1.64 1.05 -9.13
CA CYS A 37 2.74 1.91 -8.71
C CYS A 37 4.13 1.38 -9.09
N GLY A 38 4.24 0.23 -9.78
CA GLY A 38 5.53 -0.39 -10.10
C GLY A 38 6.29 -0.91 -8.88
N ILE A 39 5.61 -1.15 -7.76
CA ILE A 39 6.19 -1.59 -6.49
C ILE A 39 6.16 -3.11 -6.41
N ASP A 40 7.30 -3.73 -6.07
CA ASP A 40 7.37 -5.15 -5.75
C ASP A 40 6.56 -5.46 -4.48
N PRO A 41 5.51 -6.29 -4.54
CA PRO A 41 4.65 -6.62 -3.40
C PRO A 41 5.36 -7.42 -2.31
N THR A 42 6.53 -8.00 -2.57
CA THR A 42 7.33 -8.71 -1.56
C THR A 42 8.14 -7.76 -0.66
N ARG A 43 8.25 -6.48 -1.05
CA ARG A 43 8.92 -5.46 -0.22
C ARG A 43 8.15 -5.23 1.07
N ARG A 44 8.89 -4.82 2.10
CA ARG A 44 8.33 -4.32 3.35
C ARG A 44 8.01 -2.85 3.22
N LEU A 45 7.00 -2.41 3.98
CA LEU A 45 6.54 -1.03 3.95
C LEU A 45 7.59 -0.03 4.47
N GLU A 46 8.44 -0.46 5.41
CA GLU A 46 9.58 0.36 5.89
C GLU A 46 10.68 0.60 4.83
N ASN A 47 10.65 -0.15 3.73
CA ASN A 47 11.60 0.01 2.62
C ASN A 47 11.06 0.92 1.51
N LEU A 48 9.84 1.44 1.64
CA LEU A 48 9.30 2.41 0.68
C LEU A 48 9.80 3.81 1.01
N ASP A 49 10.17 4.56 -0.03
CA ASP A 49 10.41 5.99 0.14
C ASP A 49 9.09 6.80 0.22
N ALA A 50 9.21 8.10 0.47
CA ALA A 50 8.06 8.97 0.64
C ALA A 50 7.22 9.12 -0.63
N ASP A 51 7.85 9.12 -1.81
CA ASP A 51 7.17 9.26 -3.10
C ASP A 51 6.41 7.98 -3.45
N GLU A 52 7.02 6.81 -3.22
CA GLU A 52 6.37 5.51 -3.35
C GLU A 52 5.14 5.38 -2.44
N LEU A 53 5.24 5.82 -1.18
CA LEU A 53 4.13 5.84 -0.24
C LEU A 53 2.99 6.77 -0.68
N LEU A 54 3.32 7.95 -1.20
CA LEU A 54 2.33 8.90 -1.71
C LEU A 54 1.64 8.37 -2.97
N ALA A 55 2.40 7.79 -3.90
CA ALA A 55 1.88 7.18 -5.11
C ALA A 55 0.93 6.01 -4.78
N LEU A 56 1.34 5.13 -3.85
CA LEU A 56 0.53 4.01 -3.38
C LEU A 56 -0.78 4.50 -2.74
N HIS A 57 -0.71 5.49 -1.85
CA HIS A 57 -1.91 6.07 -1.25
C HIS A 57 -2.85 6.67 -2.31
N ARG A 58 -2.32 7.34 -3.34
CA ARG A 58 -3.13 7.88 -4.45
C ARG A 58 -3.81 6.77 -5.26
N ALA A 59 -3.08 5.72 -5.62
CA ALA A 59 -3.63 4.57 -6.36
C ALA A 59 -4.77 3.87 -5.59
N ILE A 60 -4.67 3.79 -4.26
CA ILE A 60 -5.71 3.20 -3.41
C ILE A 60 -6.98 4.09 -3.34
N GLN A 61 -6.81 5.42 -3.38
CA GLN A 61 -7.94 6.37 -3.28
C GLN A 61 -8.64 6.62 -4.61
N SER A 62 -7.99 6.36 -5.74
CA SER A 62 -8.60 6.37 -7.06
C SER A 62 -8.74 4.93 -7.56
N PRO A 63 -9.76 4.18 -7.09
CA PRO A 63 -10.12 2.94 -7.77
C PRO A 63 -10.44 3.34 -9.20
N LEU A 64 -9.64 2.84 -10.15
CA LEU A 64 -9.85 3.04 -11.57
C LEU A 64 -11.33 2.80 -11.85
N SER A 65 -12.05 3.87 -12.20
CA SER A 65 -13.43 3.77 -12.65
C SER A 65 -13.41 2.88 -13.89
N SER A 66 -13.86 1.64 -13.72
CA SER A 66 -14.16 0.71 -14.81
C SER A 66 -15.65 0.70 -15.05
#